data_AF-A0A7V3N5U6-F1
#
_entry.id   AF-A0A7V3N5U6-F1
#
_cell.length_a   1.000
_cell.length_b   1.000
_cell.length_c   1.000
_cell.angle_alpha   90.00
_cell.angle_beta   90.00
_cell.angle_gamma   90.00
#
_symmetry.space_group_name_H-M   'P 1'
#
loop_
_entity.id
_entity.type
_entity.pdbx_description
1 polymer ?
#
loop_
_entity_poly.entity_id
_entity_poly.type
_entity_poly.pdbx_seq_one_letter_code
_entity_poly.pdbx_strand_id
1 'polypeptide(L)'
;MKIDELLYNYINQETKEPRQLGRYWSSDLYSIVKGYLTPENFFESSKVDLEGCKKMITGVAFENMLNQIFTEMKINYEYQVKKEYQVNDEIVLVAKPDFVFPNFILETKFPFSLVKNNEIPLRYKAQCEAYYRIFNYKDVYLGVFKVPFDVDFIRYNPSHWLWKKILNSLTEFHQKLKIYVQKNPKNL
;
A
#
# COMPACT_ATOMS: atom_id res chain seq x y z
N MET A 1 22.30 18.93 -14.02
CA MET A 1 21.56 18.05 -13.09
C MET A 1 21.74 16.63 -13.57
N LYS A 2 22.26 15.74 -12.72
CA LYS A 2 22.42 14.32 -13.08
C LYS A 2 21.07 13.62 -12.98
N ILE A 3 20.84 12.57 -13.79
CA ILE A 3 19.57 11.83 -13.78
C ILE A 3 19.26 11.29 -12.38
N ASP A 4 20.26 10.77 -11.66
CA ASP A 4 20.10 10.24 -10.30
C ASP A 4 19.59 11.29 -9.31
N GLU A 5 20.03 12.55 -9.42
CA GLU A 5 19.54 13.65 -8.58
C GLU A 5 18.07 13.97 -8.89
N LEU A 6 17.70 13.94 -10.17
CA LEU A 6 16.31 14.15 -10.60
C LEU A 6 15.40 13.06 -10.01
N LEU A 7 15.79 11.78 -10.11
CA LEU A 7 15.00 10.66 -9.59
C LEU A 7 14.89 10.72 -8.06
N TYR A 8 16.00 11.00 -7.37
CA TYR A 8 16.02 11.13 -5.92
C TYR A 8 15.10 12.25 -5.42
N ASN A 9 15.20 13.43 -6.03
CA ASN A 9 14.38 14.59 -5.67
C ASN A 9 12.90 14.37 -5.98
N TYR A 10 12.59 13.72 -7.12
CA TYR A 10 11.21 13.44 -7.51
C TYR A 10 10.48 12.51 -6.53
N ILE A 11 11.15 11.46 -6.04
CA ILE A 11 10.56 10.50 -5.10
C ILE A 11 10.49 11.06 -3.68
N ASN A 12 11.52 11.78 -3.24
CA ASN A 12 11.62 12.32 -1.88
C ASN A 12 11.07 13.74 -1.72
N GLN A 13 10.34 14.26 -2.70
CA GLN A 13 9.57 15.49 -2.51
C GLN A 13 8.49 15.27 -1.44
N GLU A 14 8.07 16.34 -0.76
CA GLU A 14 7.03 16.24 0.26
C GLU A 14 5.80 15.50 -0.28
N THR A 15 5.32 14.53 0.50
CA THR A 15 4.19 13.69 0.14
C THR A 15 2.96 14.52 -0.14
N LYS A 16 2.30 14.26 -1.29
CA LYS A 16 1.09 14.99 -1.71
C LYS A 16 -0.10 14.80 -0.75
N GLU A 17 -0.17 13.69 -0.04
CA GLU A 17 -1.19 13.40 0.97
C GLU A 17 -0.50 13.16 2.32
N PRO A 18 -0.39 14.20 3.19
CA PRO A 18 0.21 14.04 4.51
C PRO A 18 -0.62 13.09 5.36
N ARG A 19 0.05 12.39 6.27
CA ARG A 19 -0.61 11.50 7.24
C ARG A 19 -1.42 12.30 8.24
N GLN A 20 -2.54 11.73 8.67
CA GLN A 20 -3.49 12.40 9.56
C GLN A 20 -3.89 11.46 10.69
N LEU A 21 -4.04 12.01 11.90
CA LEU A 21 -4.57 11.26 13.03
C LEU A 21 -5.96 10.72 12.69
N GLY A 22 -6.19 9.42 12.92
CA GLY A 22 -7.46 8.76 12.61
C GLY A 22 -7.62 8.29 11.17
N ARG A 23 -6.65 8.57 10.29
CA ARG A 23 -6.70 8.18 8.88
C ARG A 23 -5.46 7.40 8.46
N TYR A 24 -5.63 6.13 8.11
CA TYR A 24 -4.53 5.19 7.88
C TYR A 24 -4.62 4.52 6.52
N TRP A 25 -3.48 4.32 5.86
CA TRP A 25 -3.43 3.61 4.58
C TRP A 25 -3.28 2.10 4.76
N SER A 26 -3.87 1.33 3.85
CA SER A 26 -3.75 -0.13 3.83
C SER A 26 -2.30 -0.60 3.73
N SER A 27 -1.42 0.17 3.07
CA SER A 27 0.01 -0.09 2.97
C SER A 27 0.76 0.03 4.30
N ASP A 28 0.24 0.80 5.26
CA ASP A 28 0.86 1.01 6.58
C ASP A 28 0.55 -0.12 7.57
N LEU A 29 -0.50 -0.92 7.29
CA LEU A 29 -1.03 -1.92 8.23
C LEU A 29 0.03 -2.93 8.68
N TYR A 30 0.89 -3.39 7.78
CA TYR A 30 1.96 -4.32 8.17
C TYR A 30 2.93 -3.68 9.16
N SER A 31 3.37 -2.45 8.87
CA SER A 31 4.31 -1.72 9.71
C SER A 31 3.71 -1.41 11.08
N ILE A 32 2.40 -1.12 11.15
CA ILE A 32 1.66 -0.98 12.41
C ILE A 32 1.62 -2.30 13.17
N VAL A 33 1.19 -3.39 12.51
CA VAL A 33 1.09 -4.73 13.13
C VAL A 33 2.44 -5.25 13.63
N LYS A 34 3.54 -4.85 12.98
CA LYS A 34 4.91 -5.21 13.39
C LYS A 34 5.56 -4.23 14.37
N GLY A 35 4.96 -3.07 14.60
CA GLY A 35 5.53 -2.01 15.43
C GLY A 35 6.70 -1.26 14.79
N TYR A 36 6.89 -1.37 13.47
CA TYR A 36 7.85 -0.54 12.74
C TYR A 36 7.35 0.89 12.56
N LEU A 37 6.03 1.04 12.42
CA LEU A 37 5.39 2.34 12.47
C LEU A 37 4.94 2.61 13.91
N THR A 38 5.50 3.67 14.49
CA THR A 38 5.27 4.08 15.88
C THR A 38 4.63 5.46 15.91
N PRO A 39 4.01 5.86 17.04
CA PRO A 39 3.48 7.20 17.18
C PRO A 39 4.50 8.31 16.88
N GLU A 40 5.75 8.09 17.27
CA GLU A 40 6.85 9.04 17.13
C GLU A 40 7.22 9.27 15.66
N ASN A 41 7.27 8.19 14.85
CA ASN A 41 7.66 8.28 13.45
C ASN A 41 6.46 8.37 12.47
N PHE A 42 5.23 8.44 12.99
CA PHE A 42 4.04 8.39 12.13
C PHE A 42 3.98 9.56 11.15
N PHE A 43 4.31 10.77 11.60
CA PHE A 43 4.30 11.98 10.78
C PHE A 43 5.63 12.23 10.04
N GLU A 44 6.65 11.41 10.28
CA GLU A 44 7.97 11.57 9.68
C GLU A 44 8.01 10.96 8.28
N SER A 45 8.40 11.75 7.27
CA SER A 45 8.74 11.22 5.94
C SER A 45 10.15 10.64 5.97
N SER A 46 10.27 9.31 5.98
CA SER A 46 11.56 8.65 5.76
C SER A 46 12.00 8.84 4.30
N LYS A 47 13.23 9.33 4.09
CA LYS A 47 13.78 9.43 2.73
C LYS A 47 14.12 8.04 2.19
N VAL A 48 13.73 7.78 0.96
CA VAL A 48 14.09 6.59 0.19
C VAL A 48 15.48 6.80 -0.40
N ASP A 49 16.34 5.78 -0.30
CA ASP A 49 17.65 5.80 -0.95
C ASP A 49 17.53 5.77 -2.49
N LEU A 50 18.63 6.05 -3.20
CA LEU A 50 18.60 6.14 -4.66
C LEU A 50 18.16 4.82 -5.33
N GLU A 51 18.56 3.68 -4.77
CA GLU A 51 18.19 2.36 -5.29
C GLU A 51 16.68 2.09 -5.11
N GLY A 52 16.12 2.44 -3.95
CA GLY A 52 14.69 2.41 -3.72
C GLY A 52 13.92 3.36 -4.64
N CYS A 53 14.44 4.57 -4.88
CA CYS A 53 13.86 5.52 -5.84
C CYS A 53 13.78 4.90 -7.24
N LYS A 54 14.88 4.30 -7.73
CA LYS A 54 14.93 3.61 -9.03
C LYS A 54 13.90 2.49 -9.10
N LYS A 55 13.81 1.64 -8.07
CA LYS A 55 12.80 0.55 -8.00
C LYS A 55 11.37 1.06 -8.02
N MET A 56 11.06 2.11 -7.27
CA MET A 56 9.73 2.72 -7.26
C MET A 56 9.35 3.25 -8.63
N ILE A 57 10.26 3.98 -9.30
CA ILE A 57 10.03 4.52 -10.64
C ILE A 57 9.83 3.41 -11.66
N THR A 58 10.63 2.34 -11.61
CA THR A 58 10.44 1.17 -12.48
C THR A 58 9.07 0.52 -12.26
N GLY A 59 8.65 0.36 -11.00
CA GLY A 59 7.32 -0.17 -10.68
C GLY A 59 6.21 0.70 -11.26
N VAL A 60 6.29 2.02 -11.09
CA VAL A 60 5.34 2.99 -11.67
C VAL A 60 5.33 2.92 -13.20
N ALA A 61 6.50 2.79 -13.84
CA ALA A 61 6.57 2.69 -15.30
C ALA A 61 5.86 1.43 -15.81
N PHE A 62 6.04 0.28 -15.15
CA PHE A 62 5.38 -0.96 -15.51
C PHE A 62 3.88 -0.94 -15.24
N GLU A 63 3.45 -0.39 -14.10
CA GLU A 63 2.04 -0.20 -13.78
C GLU A 63 1.34 0.70 -14.81
N ASN A 64 1.96 1.82 -15.17
CA ASN A 64 1.43 2.75 -16.18
C ASN A 64 1.33 2.08 -17.56
N MET A 65 2.34 1.29 -17.95
CA MET A 65 2.30 0.53 -19.20
C MET A 65 1.17 -0.50 -19.19
N LEU A 66 0.99 -1.22 -18.08
CA LEU A 66 -0.10 -2.20 -17.95
C LEU A 66 -1.47 -1.52 -18.01
N ASN A 67 -1.62 -0.37 -17.36
CA ASN A 67 -2.81 0.48 -17.45
C ASN A 67 -3.10 0.91 -18.90
N GLN A 68 -2.08 1.36 -19.62
CA GLN A 68 -2.21 1.72 -21.03
C GLN A 68 -2.70 0.54 -21.87
N ILE A 69 -2.09 -0.65 -21.71
CA ILE A 69 -2.49 -1.87 -22.41
C ILE A 69 -3.96 -2.21 -22.12
N PHE A 70 -4.37 -2.23 -20.85
CA PHE A 70 -5.75 -2.54 -20.48
C PHE A 70 -6.76 -1.54 -21.07
N THR A 71 -6.41 -0.25 -21.08
CA THR A 71 -7.22 0.81 -21.69
C THR A 71 -7.36 0.61 -23.20
N GLU A 72 -6.25 0.43 -23.93
CA GLU A 72 -6.26 0.25 -25.38
C GLU A 72 -7.00 -1.01 -25.82
N MET A 73 -6.87 -2.07 -25.03
CA MET A 73 -7.58 -3.34 -25.24
C MET A 73 -9.04 -3.31 -24.76
N LYS A 74 -9.52 -2.16 -24.24
CA LYS A 74 -10.89 -1.95 -23.75
C LYS A 74 -11.31 -2.98 -22.69
N ILE A 75 -10.37 -3.37 -21.83
CA ILE A 75 -10.66 -4.20 -20.66
C ILE A 75 -11.51 -3.39 -19.69
N ASN A 76 -12.49 -4.04 -19.05
CA ASN A 76 -13.32 -3.40 -18.02
C ASN A 76 -12.59 -3.44 -16.66
N TYR A 77 -12.12 -2.29 -16.18
CA TYR A 77 -11.47 -2.15 -14.88
C TYR A 77 -11.51 -0.68 -14.40
N GLU A 78 -11.22 -0.48 -13.12
CA GLU A 78 -10.98 0.83 -12.52
C GLU A 78 -9.51 0.93 -12.12
N TYR A 79 -8.84 2.02 -12.52
CA TYR A 79 -7.44 2.27 -12.17
C TYR A 79 -7.35 3.08 -10.88
N GLN A 80 -6.57 2.59 -9.90
CA GLN A 80 -6.21 3.34 -8.69
C GLN A 80 -7.40 3.89 -7.89
N VAL A 81 -8.54 3.17 -7.87
CA VAL A 81 -9.73 3.64 -7.17
C VAL A 81 -9.52 3.66 -5.66
N LYS A 82 -9.90 4.75 -5.01
CA LYS A 82 -9.73 4.97 -3.56
C LYS A 82 -11.05 4.70 -2.85
N LYS A 83 -11.02 3.85 -1.82
CA LYS A 83 -12.13 3.61 -0.90
C LYS A 83 -11.72 3.84 0.54
N GLU A 84 -12.66 4.32 1.32
CA GLU A 84 -12.51 4.53 2.76
C GLU A 84 -13.44 3.58 3.51
N TYR A 85 -12.94 3.00 4.58
CA TYR A 85 -13.65 2.05 5.42
C TYR A 85 -13.62 2.56 6.86
N GLN A 86 -14.80 2.84 7.39
CA GLN A 86 -14.95 3.23 8.79
C GLN A 86 -14.72 2.01 9.68
N VAL A 87 -13.62 2.01 10.43
CA VAL A 87 -13.34 0.95 11.41
C VAL A 87 -14.18 1.15 12.67
N ASN A 88 -14.27 2.39 13.13
CA ASN A 88 -15.10 2.88 14.23
C ASN A 88 -15.20 4.42 14.12
N ASP A 89 -15.84 5.11 15.06
CA ASP A 89 -16.07 6.56 14.99
C ASP A 89 -14.81 7.45 14.86
N GLU A 90 -13.62 6.93 15.21
CA GLU A 90 -12.37 7.70 15.20
C GLU A 90 -11.39 7.28 14.08
N ILE A 91 -11.60 6.09 13.49
CA ILE A 91 -10.62 5.44 12.62
C ILE A 91 -11.20 5.17 11.23
N VAL A 92 -10.55 5.74 10.23
CA VAL A 92 -10.76 5.48 8.81
C VAL A 92 -9.55 4.73 8.25
N LEU A 93 -9.82 3.57 7.63
CA LEU A 93 -8.85 2.82 6.85
C LEU A 93 -9.05 3.09 5.35
N VAL A 94 -7.97 3.38 4.65
CA VAL A 94 -7.97 3.81 3.26
C VAL A 94 -7.32 2.75 2.41
N ALA A 95 -8.04 2.28 1.40
CA ALA A 95 -7.57 1.31 0.44
C ALA A 95 -7.56 1.90 -0.96
N LYS A 96 -6.44 1.74 -1.66
CA LYS A 96 -6.27 2.20 -3.03
C LYS A 96 -5.45 1.15 -3.82
N PRO A 97 -6.08 0.04 -4.25
CA PRO A 97 -5.40 -0.94 -5.09
C PRO A 97 -5.07 -0.38 -6.47
N ASP A 98 -4.07 -0.95 -7.14
CA ASP A 98 -3.64 -0.48 -8.48
C ASP A 98 -4.74 -0.71 -9.54
N PHE A 99 -5.36 -1.89 -9.57
CA PHE A 99 -6.43 -2.21 -10.53
C PHE A 99 -7.59 -2.97 -9.87
N VAL A 100 -8.82 -2.55 -10.17
CA VAL A 100 -10.05 -3.22 -9.72
C VAL A 100 -10.86 -3.69 -10.92
N PHE A 101 -10.99 -5.00 -11.08
CA PHE A 101 -11.79 -5.64 -12.11
C PHE A 101 -13.18 -6.02 -11.57
N PRO A 102 -14.12 -6.44 -12.43
CA PRO A 102 -15.44 -6.91 -12.00
C PRO A 102 -15.37 -8.05 -10.97
N ASN A 103 -14.41 -8.97 -11.11
CA ASN A 103 -14.35 -10.17 -10.27
C ASN A 103 -13.16 -10.21 -9.30
N PHE A 104 -12.11 -9.42 -9.54
CA PHE A 104 -10.90 -9.46 -8.73
C PHE A 104 -10.20 -8.10 -8.64
N ILE A 105 -9.19 -8.03 -7.79
CA ILE A 105 -8.30 -6.90 -7.58
C ILE A 105 -6.88 -7.36 -7.89
N LEU A 106 -6.12 -6.51 -8.57
CA LEU A 106 -4.70 -6.70 -8.82
C LEU A 106 -3.91 -5.57 -8.15
N GLU A 107 -3.12 -5.93 -7.14
CA GLU A 107 -2.11 -5.06 -6.54
C GLU A 107 -0.76 -5.45 -7.12
N THR A 108 -0.09 -4.54 -7.81
CA THR A 108 1.19 -4.79 -8.45
C THR A 108 2.38 -4.36 -7.60
N LYS A 109 3.47 -5.12 -7.70
CA LYS A 109 4.74 -4.82 -7.05
C LYS A 109 5.89 -5.13 -7.99
N PHE A 110 6.90 -4.26 -7.93
CA PHE A 110 8.23 -4.54 -8.43
C PHE A 110 9.16 -4.76 -7.23
N PRO A 111 9.54 -6.02 -6.96
CA PRO A 111 10.93 -6.37 -7.21
C PRO A 111 11.14 -7.78 -7.80
N PHE A 112 12.31 -7.95 -8.42
CA PHE A 112 12.83 -9.15 -9.08
C PHE A 112 13.12 -10.37 -8.17
N SER A 113 12.98 -10.31 -6.82
CA SER A 113 13.64 -11.29 -5.95
C SER A 113 12.92 -11.78 -4.67
N LEU A 114 11.62 -11.55 -4.46
CA LEU A 114 11.02 -11.82 -3.13
C LEU A 114 9.80 -12.74 -3.09
N VAL A 115 9.27 -13.18 -4.23
CA VAL A 115 8.27 -14.25 -4.20
C VAL A 115 8.99 -15.57 -4.37
N LYS A 116 9.30 -16.19 -3.23
CA LYS A 116 9.68 -17.61 -3.21
C LYS A 116 8.39 -18.42 -3.16
N ASN A 117 8.32 -19.51 -3.92
CA ASN A 117 7.26 -20.53 -3.84
C ASN A 117 5.82 -20.04 -4.10
N ASN A 118 5.62 -19.00 -4.92
CA ASN A 118 4.29 -18.42 -5.17
C ASN A 118 3.56 -18.00 -3.88
N GLU A 119 4.30 -17.55 -2.86
CA GLU A 119 3.71 -17.03 -1.62
C GLU A 119 3.78 -15.51 -1.56
N ILE A 120 2.66 -14.87 -1.20
CA ILE A 120 2.63 -13.44 -0.92
C ILE A 120 3.50 -13.15 0.31
N PRO A 121 4.52 -12.27 0.18
CA PRO A 121 5.32 -11.83 1.33
C PRO A 121 4.45 -11.28 2.45
N LEU A 122 4.79 -11.58 3.71
CA LEU A 122 4.01 -11.17 4.88
C LEU A 122 3.68 -9.67 4.90
N ARG A 123 4.60 -8.84 4.39
CA ARG A 123 4.42 -7.38 4.31
C ARG A 123 3.23 -6.93 3.47
N TYR A 124 2.81 -7.73 2.49
CA TYR A 124 1.70 -7.39 1.60
C TYR A 124 0.39 -8.07 2.00
N LYS A 125 0.42 -9.11 2.86
CA LYS A 125 -0.79 -9.83 3.28
C LYS A 125 -1.80 -8.92 3.99
N ALA A 126 -1.34 -7.99 4.83
CA ALA A 126 -2.24 -7.07 5.54
C ALA A 126 -2.94 -6.09 4.58
N GLN A 127 -2.20 -5.60 3.58
CA GLN A 127 -2.75 -4.75 2.53
C GLN A 127 -3.78 -5.51 1.68
N CYS A 128 -3.47 -6.74 1.29
CA CYS A 128 -4.38 -7.60 0.50
C CYS A 128 -5.65 -7.95 1.29
N GLU A 129 -5.54 -8.26 2.58
CA GLU A 129 -6.71 -8.51 3.45
C GLU A 129 -7.61 -7.27 3.50
N ALA A 130 -7.04 -6.07 3.63
CA ALA A 130 -7.83 -4.83 3.60
C ALA A 130 -8.58 -4.68 2.28
N TYR A 131 -7.95 -4.94 1.14
CA TYR A 131 -8.63 -4.90 -0.16
C TYR A 131 -9.78 -5.90 -0.24
N TYR A 132 -9.54 -7.14 0.16
CA TYR A 132 -10.58 -8.18 0.20
C TYR A 132 -11.80 -7.72 1.01
N ARG A 133 -11.60 -7.12 2.19
CA ARG A 133 -12.69 -6.67 3.06
C ARG A 133 -13.42 -5.44 2.52
N ILE A 134 -12.67 -4.44 2.05
CA ILE A 134 -13.20 -3.12 1.69
C ILE A 134 -13.90 -3.13 0.32
N PHE A 135 -13.50 -4.05 -0.55
CA PHE A 135 -14.06 -4.17 -1.90
C PHE A 135 -15.03 -5.34 -2.04
N ASN A 136 -15.81 -5.61 -0.99
CA ASN A 136 -16.91 -6.58 -0.99
C ASN A 136 -16.46 -8.00 -1.36
N TYR A 137 -15.35 -8.47 -0.78
CA TYR A 137 -14.89 -9.86 -0.89
C TYR A 137 -14.49 -10.30 -2.29
N LYS A 138 -14.13 -9.36 -3.17
CA LYS A 138 -13.49 -9.67 -4.46
C LYS A 138 -12.18 -10.43 -4.25
N ASP A 139 -11.88 -11.37 -5.15
CA ASP A 139 -10.58 -12.04 -5.13
C ASP A 139 -9.45 -11.03 -5.24
N VAL A 140 -8.36 -11.23 -4.50
CA VAL A 140 -7.22 -10.32 -4.50
C VAL A 140 -5.99 -11.07 -4.99
N TYR A 141 -5.27 -10.48 -5.93
CA TYR A 141 -4.02 -10.99 -6.47
C TYR A 141 -2.90 -9.98 -6.22
N LEU A 142 -1.75 -10.49 -5.81
CA LEU A 142 -0.49 -9.75 -5.90
C LEU A 142 0.11 -10.04 -7.28
N GLY A 143 0.17 -9.00 -8.11
CA GLY A 143 0.88 -8.98 -9.38
C GLY A 143 2.37 -8.70 -9.18
N VAL A 144 3.25 -9.55 -9.69
CA VAL A 144 4.70 -9.33 -9.60
C VAL A 144 5.28 -9.18 -10.99
N PHE A 145 5.78 -7.99 -11.27
CA PHE A 145 6.37 -7.67 -12.57
C PHE A 145 7.69 -8.41 -12.80
N LYS A 146 7.91 -8.80 -14.06
CA LYS A 146 9.13 -9.46 -14.55
C LYS A 146 9.75 -8.72 -15.74
N VAL A 147 10.99 -9.11 -16.05
CA VAL A 147 11.72 -8.71 -17.26
C VAL A 147 12.17 -9.98 -18.00
N PRO A 148 11.82 -10.18 -19.28
CA PRO A 148 10.96 -9.34 -20.14
C PRO A 148 9.56 -9.08 -19.56
N PHE A 149 8.87 -8.04 -20.04
CA PHE A 149 7.61 -7.57 -19.44
C PHE A 149 6.58 -8.69 -19.35
N ASP A 150 6.26 -9.05 -18.11
CA ASP A 150 5.29 -10.08 -17.74
C ASP A 150 4.85 -9.81 -16.29
N VAL A 151 3.74 -10.43 -15.87
CA VAL A 151 3.17 -10.26 -14.53
C VAL A 151 2.73 -11.62 -13.97
N ASP A 152 3.38 -12.07 -12.91
CA ASP A 152 2.92 -13.24 -12.15
C ASP A 152 1.78 -12.87 -11.21
N PHE A 153 0.74 -13.70 -11.19
CA PHE A 153 -0.42 -13.49 -10.34
C PHE A 153 -0.39 -14.48 -9.19
N ILE A 154 -0.31 -13.97 -7.97
CA ILE A 154 -0.34 -14.78 -6.77
C ILE A 154 -1.62 -14.47 -6.03
N ARG A 155 -2.51 -15.47 -5.92
CA ARG A 155 -3.78 -15.30 -5.23
C ARG A 155 -3.54 -15.11 -3.73
N TYR A 156 -4.17 -14.10 -3.16
CA TYR A 156 -4.26 -13.92 -1.72
C TYR A 156 -5.38 -14.79 -1.15
N ASN A 157 -5.09 -15.51 -0.07
CA ASN A 157 -6.07 -16.28 0.69
C ASN A 157 -6.50 -15.48 1.93
N PRO A 158 -7.77 -15.03 2.01
CA PRO A 158 -8.26 -14.23 3.12
C PRO A 158 -8.20 -14.95 4.46
N SER A 159 -8.02 -14.17 5.53
CA SER A 159 -7.93 -14.71 6.89
C SER A 159 -8.67 -13.83 7.90
N HIS A 160 -9.76 -14.36 8.45
CA HIS A 160 -10.51 -13.71 9.54
C HIS A 160 -9.64 -13.39 10.75
N TRP A 161 -8.69 -14.29 11.09
CA TRP A 161 -7.77 -14.07 12.19
C TRP A 161 -6.82 -12.89 11.90
N LEU A 162 -6.27 -12.82 10.69
CA LEU A 162 -5.42 -11.70 10.30
C LEU A 162 -6.20 -10.38 10.34
N TRP A 163 -7.43 -10.37 9.84
CA TRP A 163 -8.28 -9.18 9.88
C TRP A 163 -8.52 -8.68 11.30
N LYS A 164 -8.91 -9.59 12.22
CA LYS A 164 -9.08 -9.25 13.64
C LYS A 164 -7.78 -8.68 14.24
N LYS A 165 -6.64 -9.28 13.92
CA LYS A 165 -5.33 -8.80 14.36
C LYS A 165 -5.05 -7.39 13.85
N ILE A 166 -5.30 -7.13 12.56
CA ILE A 166 -5.15 -5.81 11.94
C ILE A 166 -5.99 -4.76 12.67
N LEU A 167 -7.28 -5.01 12.87
CA LEU A 167 -8.18 -4.05 13.52
C LEU A 167 -7.76 -3.76 14.96
N ASN A 168 -7.35 -4.79 15.71
CA ASN A 168 -6.87 -4.61 17.08
C ASN A 168 -5.57 -3.78 17.12
N SER A 169 -4.57 -4.15 16.31
CA SER A 169 -3.30 -3.41 16.24
C SER A 169 -3.50 -1.97 15.78
N LEU A 170 -4.40 -1.73 14.83
CA LEU A 170 -4.72 -0.38 14.35
C LEU A 170 -5.37 0.47 15.45
N THR A 171 -6.31 -0.12 16.21
CA THR A 171 -6.97 0.56 17.33
C THR A 171 -5.98 0.90 18.44
N GLU A 172 -5.13 -0.06 18.84
CA GLU A 172 -4.07 0.17 19.83
C GLU A 172 -3.07 1.24 19.39
N PHE A 173 -2.65 1.19 18.12
CA PHE A 173 -1.77 2.19 17.53
C PHE A 173 -2.41 3.59 17.56
N HIS A 174 -3.68 3.70 17.15
CA HIS A 174 -4.41 4.96 17.15
C HIS A 174 -4.46 5.58 18.55
N GLN A 175 -4.79 4.80 19.59
CA GLN A 175 -4.84 5.33 20.96
C GLN A 175 -3.47 5.84 21.43
N LYS A 176 -2.38 5.12 21.12
CA LYS A 176 -1.02 5.58 21.43
C LYS A 176 -0.68 6.87 20.68
N LEU A 177 -1.07 6.96 19.40
CA LEU A 177 -0.85 8.15 18.58
C LEU A 177 -1.62 9.37 19.11
N LYS A 178 -2.88 9.20 19.55
CA LYS A 178 -3.65 10.29 20.19
C LYS A 178 -2.92 10.86 21.40
N ILE A 179 -2.44 9.99 22.29
CA ILE A 179 -1.69 10.40 23.49
C ILE A 179 -0.40 11.13 23.10
N TYR A 180 0.32 10.62 22.09
CA TYR A 180 1.54 11.25 21.58
C TYR A 180 1.27 12.66 21.04
N VAL A 181 0.24 12.83 20.20
CA VAL A 181 -0.18 14.11 19.63
C VAL A 181 -0.59 15.11 20.73
N GLN A 182 -1.34 14.66 21.73
CA GLN A 182 -1.73 15.51 22.87
C GLN A 182 -0.53 16.02 23.65
N LYS A 183 0.52 15.19 23.80
CA LYS A 183 1.77 15.58 24.47
C LYS A 183 2.68 16.43 23.59
N ASN A 184 2.54 16.35 22.25
CA ASN A 184 3.40 17.01 21.27
C ASN A 184 2.56 17.76 20.20
N PRO A 185 1.78 18.79 20.58
CA PRO A 185 0.83 19.43 19.67
C PRO A 185 1.47 20.16 18.48
N LYS A 186 2.80 20.37 18.50
CA LYS A 186 3.56 20.99 17.41
C LYS A 186 3.88 20.05 16.24
N ASN A 187 3.59 18.75 16.37
CA ASN A 187 3.91 17.72 15.38
C ASN A 187 2.70 17.33 14.50
N LEU A 188 1.68 18.20 14.43
CA LEU A 188 0.51 18.07 13.57
C LEU A 188 0.69 18.84 12.26
#